data_AF-A0A662S443-F1
#
_entry.id   AF-A0A662S443-F1
#
_cell.length_a   1.000
_cell.length_b   1.000
_cell.length_c   1.000
_cell.angle_alpha   90.00
_cell.angle_beta   90.00
_cell.angle_gamma   90.00
#
_symmetry.space_group_name_H-M   'P 1'
#
loop_
_entity.id
_entity.type
_entity.pdbx_description
1 polymer ?
#
loop_
_entity_poly.entity_id
_entity_poly.type
_entity_poly.pdbx_seq_one_letter_code
_entity_poly.pdbx_strand_id
1 'polypeptide(L)' 'LGIGMTPRGELGLIVASLGLAVEVLDEVTYAELVGMSALTTFLAPLILTKICSGLREADEAQGIPAT' A
#
# COMPACT_ATOMS: atom_id res chain seq x y z
N LEU A 1 5.08 -9.99 -7.14
CA LEU A 1 5.83 -9.37 -6.03
C LEU A 1 5.75 -7.85 -6.22
N GLY A 2 4.60 -7.25 -5.90
CA GLY A 2 4.30 -5.87 -6.24
C GLY A 2 3.87 -5.07 -5.01
N ILE A 3 3.50 -3.80 -5.24
CA ILE A 3 3.01 -2.77 -4.31
C ILE A 3 2.04 -3.29 -3.22
N GLY A 4 1.34 -4.41 -3.46
CA GLY A 4 0.49 -5.09 -2.48
C GLY A 4 1.19 -5.83 -1.34
N MET A 5 2.53 -5.98 -1.36
CA MET A 5 3.30 -6.59 -0.26
C MET A 5 3.83 -5.58 0.74
N THR A 6 3.49 -4.28 0.63
CA THR A 6 3.83 -3.36 1.72
C THR A 6 3.01 -3.74 2.96
N PRO A 7 3.66 -3.97 4.13
CA PRO A 7 2.96 -4.31 5.37
C PRO A 7 2.16 -3.08 5.84
N ARG A 8 0.93 -2.91 5.32
CA ARG A 8 0.15 -1.67 5.41
C ARG A 8 -0.87 -1.63 6.56
N GLY A 9 -0.99 -2.71 7.35
CA GLY A 9 -2.08 -2.84 8.32
C GLY A 9 -1.60 -3.22 9.70
N GLU A 10 -1.74 -4.50 10.02
CA GLU A 10 -1.52 -5.07 11.35
C GLU A 10 -0.12 -4.75 11.91
N LEU A 11 0.93 -5.16 11.21
CA LEU A 11 2.30 -5.01 11.72
C LEU A 11 2.77 -3.56 11.80
N GLY A 12 2.32 -2.69 10.88
CA GLY A 12 2.68 -1.27 10.90
C GLY A 12 2.10 -0.54 12.11
N LEU A 13 0.84 -0.83 12.46
CA LEU A 13 0.20 -0.27 13.65
C LEU A 13 0.80 -0.82 14.94
N ILE A 14 1.14 -2.11 14.99
CA ILE A 14 1.80 -2.73 16.16
C ILE A 14 3.15 -2.06 16.44
N VAL A 15 3.99 -1.86 15.41
CA VAL A 15 5.31 -1.22 15.58
C VAL A 15 5.17 0.26 15.99
N ALA A 16 4.20 0.98 15.42
CA ALA A 16 3.93 2.37 15.81
C ALA A 16 3.47 2.47 17.28
N SER A 17 2.62 1.54 17.70
CA SER A 17 2.13 1.47 19.09
C SER A 17 3.27 1.13 20.07
N LEU A 18 4.15 0.21 19.69
CA LEU A 18 5.36 -0.11 20.45
C LEU A 18 6.30 1.10 20.54
N GLY A 19 6.52 1.82 19.44
CA GLY A 19 7.38 3.01 19.41
C GLY A 19 6.88 4.13 20.33
N LEU A 20 5.55 4.32 20.42
CA LEU A 20 4.92 5.22 21.37
C LEU A 20 5.09 4.73 22.82
N ALA A 21 4.90 3.43 23.08
CA ALA A 21 5.03 2.84 24.42
C ALA A 21 6.47 2.86 24.97
N VAL A 22 7.47 2.86 24.10
CA VAL A 22 8.90 2.95 24.46
C VAL A 22 9.39 4.42 24.43
N GLU A 23 8.49 5.40 24.22
CA GLU A 23 8.77 6.84 24.17
C GLU A 23 9.75 7.23 23.05
N VAL A 24 9.90 6.35 22.04
CA VAL A 24 10.75 6.57 20.86
C VAL A 24 10.03 7.45 19.83
N LEU A 25 8.70 7.39 19.80
CA LEU A 25 7.84 8.19 18.93
C LEU A 25 6.99 9.13 19.78
N ASP A 26 7.07 10.43 19.46
CA ASP A 26 6.17 11.45 20.00
C ASP A 26 4.75 11.30 19.41
N GLU A 27 3.74 11.81 20.12
CA GLU A 27 2.33 11.73 19.72
C GLU A 27 2.08 12.32 18.31
N VAL A 28 2.82 13.38 17.96
CA VAL A 28 2.75 14.00 16.63
C VAL A 28 3.29 13.06 15.55
N THR A 29 4.43 12.41 15.79
CA THR A 29 5.06 11.48 14.84
C THR A 29 4.22 10.23 14.66
N TYR A 30 3.59 9.74 15.74
CA TYR A 30 2.64 8.63 15.66
C TYR A 30 1.44 8.97 14.77
N ALA A 31 0.84 10.15 14.97
CA ALA A 31 -0.28 10.62 14.15
C ALA A 31 0.10 10.77 12.67
N GLU A 32 1.31 11.25 12.38
CA GLU A 32 1.83 11.40 11.02
C GLU A 32 2.02 10.04 10.32
N LEU A 33 2.57 9.06 11.04
CA LEU A 33 2.81 7.70 10.53
C LEU A 33 1.50 6.96 10.24
N VAL A 34 0.53 7.07 11.16
CA VAL A 34 -0.82 6.51 10.98
C VAL A 34 -1.52 7.19 9.81
N GLY A 35 -1.40 8.52 9.71
CA GLY A 35 -1.93 9.31 8.59
C GLY A 35 -1.38 8.84 7.24
N MET A 36 -0.06 8.72 7.11
CA MET A 36 0.61 8.25 5.89
C MET A 36 0.22 6.81 5.51
N SER A 37 0.14 5.91 6.50
CA SER A 37 -0.27 4.52 6.29
C SER A 37 -1.72 4.41 5.82
N ALA A 38 -2.64 5.14 6.47
CA ALA A 38 -4.04 5.18 6.08
C ALA A 38 -4.21 5.77 4.68
N LEU A 39 -3.54 6.90 4.39
CA LEU A 39 -3.60 7.54 3.07
C LEU A 39 -3.15 6.57 1.97
N THR A 40 -2.02 5.90 2.17
CA THR A 40 -1.47 4.97 1.18
C THR A 40 -2.26 3.67 1.08
N THR A 41 -2.94 3.24 2.14
CA THR A 41 -3.88 2.11 2.11
C THR A 41 -5.10 2.40 1.24
N PHE A 42 -5.62 3.63 1.26
CA PHE A 42 -6.71 4.03 0.37
C PHE A 42 -6.22 4.32 -1.05
N LEU A 43 -5.04 4.92 -1.17
CA LEU A 43 -4.50 5.34 -2.46
C LEU A 43 -3.96 4.15 -3.28
N ALA A 44 -3.41 3.12 -2.62
CA ALA A 44 -2.88 1.92 -3.26
C ALA A 44 -3.92 1.19 -4.14
N PRO A 45 -5.10 0.75 -3.63
CA PRO A 45 -6.11 0.10 -4.47
C PRO A 45 -6.67 1.04 -5.53
N LEU A 46 -6.82 2.33 -5.24
CA LEU A 46 -7.33 3.31 -6.22
C LEU A 46 -6.39 3.43 -7.44
N ILE A 47 -5.08 3.48 -7.21
CA ILE A 47 -4.07 3.51 -8.26
C ILE A 47 -3.95 2.13 -8.92
N LEU A 48 -3.96 1.04 -8.14
CA LEU A 48 -3.82 -0.31 -8.67
C LEU A 48 -4.98 -0.67 -9.60
N THR A 49 -6.22 -0.31 -9.28
CA THR A 49 -7.38 -0.55 -10.16
C THR A 49 -7.18 0.16 -11.51
N LYS A 50 -6.64 1.38 -11.53
CA LYS A 50 -6.37 2.10 -12.78
C LYS A 50 -5.20 1.52 -13.58
N ILE A 51 -4.18 1.03 -12.91
CA ILE A 51 -3.05 0.37 -13.57
C ILE A 51 -3.46 -1.01 -14.09
N CYS A 52 -4.16 -1.82 -13.29
CA CYS A 52 -4.67 -3.13 -13.73
C CYS A 52 -5.69 -3.04 -14.86
N SER A 53 -6.54 -2.00 -14.90
CA SER A 53 -7.43 -1.79 -16.06
C SER A 53 -6.65 -1.49 -17.33
N GLY A 54 -5.56 -0.71 -17.24
CA GLY A 54 -4.68 -0.42 -18.39
C GLY A 54 -3.76 -1.59 -18.79
N LEU A 55 -3.38 -2.46 -17.85
CA LEU A 55 -2.61 -3.67 -18.16
C LEU A 55 -3.45 -4.74 -18.86
N ARG A 56 -4.78 -4.77 -18.65
CA ARG A 56 -5.68 -5.65 -19.40
C ARG A 56 -5.80 -5.26 -20.87
N GLU A 57 -5.66 -3.98 -21.19
CA GLU A 57 -5.60 -3.48 -22.58
C GLU A 57 -4.23 -3.80 -23.23
N ALA A 58 -3.14 -3.79 -22.45
CA ALA A 58 -1.81 -4.18 -22.93
C ALA A 58 -1.68 -5.71 -23.18
N ASP A 59 -2.37 -6.54 -22.40
CA ASP A 59 -2.47 -8.00 -22.60
C ASP A 59 -3.34 -8.35 -23.82
N GLU A 60 -4.47 -7.64 -24.01
CA GLU A 60 -5.34 -7.82 -25.18
C GLU A 60 -4.66 -7.40 -26.50
N ALA A 61 -3.78 -6.38 -26.47
CA ALA A 61 -2.96 -5.97 -27.61
C ALA A 61 -1.78 -6.92 -27.92
N GLN A 62 -1.44 -7.85 -27.02
CA GLN A 62 -0.33 -8.80 -27.19
C GLN A 62 -0.79 -10.27 -27.29
N GLY A 63 -2.07 -10.50 -27.59
CA GLY A 63 -2.62 -11.80 -28.00
C GLY A 63 -2.11 -12.22 -29.38
N ILE A 64 -0.91 -12.81 -29.41
CA ILE A 64 -0.44 -13.61 -30.56
C ILE A 64 -1.27 -14.93 -30.58
N PRO A 65 -1.81 -15.34 -31.74
CA PRO A 65 -2.78 -16.43 -31.84
C PRO A 65 -2.24 -17.78 -31.36
N ALA A 66 -3.08 -18.52 -30.64
CA ALA A 66 -2.87 -19.92 -30.31
C ALA A 66 -2.56 -20.72 -31.58
N THR A 67 -1.35 -21.30 -31.64
CA THR A 67 -0.99 -22.40 -32.53
C THR A 67 -0.52 -23.56 -31.68
#